data_AF-G5AF78-F1
#
_entry.id   AF-G5AF78-F1
#
_cell.length_a   1.000
_cell.length_b   1.000
_cell.length_c   1.000
_cell.angle_alpha   90.00
_cell.angle_beta   90.00
_cell.angle_gamma   90.00
#
_symmetry.space_group_name_H-M   'P 1'
#
loop_
_entity.id
_entity.type
_entity.pdbx_description
1 polymer ?
#
loop_
_entity_poly.entity_id
_entity_poly.type
_entity_poly.pdbx_seq_one_letter_code
_entity_poly.pdbx_strand_id
1 'polypeptide(L)'
;MNHFLSRTSTRTITTRASSHLIKSNMMRIGIVGGGQAGINCAQNLAKTLTEADNIEVVVLEKSAHFYHTLGAARACVDADYAKNMFTSSGFVRMEHAVATGISADKKEVSFHPISADDKKSGKAEKLQFNYLVLATGSTYTVPIKQDPEDYTRTTTEAKLQEVRSEIEKAGKILIGGGGAVGL
;
A
#
# COMPACT_ATOMS: atom_id res chain seq x y z
N MET A 1 -15.09 -82.95 3.73
CA MET A 1 -16.37 -83.00 3.00
C MET A 1 -16.87 -81.56 2.88
N ASN A 2 -16.98 -81.10 1.64
CA ASN A 2 -17.64 -79.90 1.11
C ASN A 2 -17.12 -78.50 1.44
N HIS A 3 -16.33 -78.01 0.47
CA HIS A 3 -16.32 -76.68 -0.11
C HIS A 3 -17.64 -75.89 -0.03
N PHE A 4 -17.54 -74.58 0.25
CA PHE A 4 -18.19 -73.57 -0.59
C PHE A 4 -17.48 -72.21 -0.47
N LEU A 5 -16.86 -71.79 -1.57
CA LEU A 5 -16.41 -70.42 -1.82
C LEU A 5 -17.63 -69.60 -2.26
N SER A 6 -17.84 -68.41 -1.72
CA SER A 6 -18.61 -67.37 -2.40
C SER A 6 -17.98 -66.00 -2.19
N ARG A 7 -18.06 -65.21 -3.25
CA ARG A 7 -17.16 -64.14 -3.66
C ARG A 7 -17.94 -62.83 -3.61
N THR A 8 -17.25 -61.74 -3.27
CA THR A 8 -17.51 -60.34 -3.69
C THR A 8 -18.77 -59.62 -3.19
N SER A 9 -18.59 -58.49 -2.50
CA SER A 9 -18.73 -57.16 -3.12
C SER A 9 -18.62 -56.06 -2.06
N THR A 10 -17.53 -55.31 -2.11
CA THR A 10 -17.31 -54.07 -1.37
C THR A 10 -18.32 -53.02 -1.85
N ARG A 11 -19.16 -52.49 -0.96
CA ARG A 11 -19.92 -51.26 -1.21
C ARG A 11 -19.53 -50.19 -0.19
N THR A 12 -18.50 -49.44 -0.56
CA THR A 12 -18.21 -48.11 -0.01
C THR A 12 -19.42 -47.21 -0.30
N ILE A 13 -20.13 -46.76 0.74
CA ILE A 13 -21.11 -45.70 0.61
C ILE A 13 -20.33 -44.39 0.53
N THR A 14 -20.00 -44.00 -0.70
CA THR A 14 -19.50 -42.66 -1.00
C THR A 14 -20.69 -41.71 -0.97
N THR A 15 -20.91 -41.01 0.14
CA THR A 15 -21.75 -39.81 0.14
C THR A 15 -21.03 -38.73 -0.66
N ARG A 16 -21.37 -38.64 -1.95
CA ARG A 16 -21.14 -37.47 -2.79
C ARG A 16 -21.90 -36.28 -2.19
N ALA A 17 -21.29 -35.61 -1.23
CA ALA A 17 -21.50 -34.17 -1.12
C ALA A 17 -20.83 -33.59 -2.36
N SER A 18 -21.60 -33.36 -3.43
CA SER A 18 -21.17 -32.50 -4.52
C SER A 18 -20.91 -31.14 -3.91
N SER A 19 -19.65 -30.89 -3.56
CA SER A 19 -19.10 -29.56 -3.36
C SER A 19 -19.24 -28.85 -4.69
N HIS A 20 -20.41 -28.25 -4.89
CA HIS A 20 -20.52 -27.06 -5.70
C HIS A 20 -19.57 -26.07 -5.02
N LEU A 21 -18.34 -26.06 -5.51
CA LEU A 21 -17.28 -25.16 -5.10
C LEU A 21 -17.87 -23.76 -5.29
N ILE A 22 -18.38 -23.18 -4.21
CA ILE A 22 -18.69 -21.76 -4.18
C ILE A 22 -17.38 -21.13 -4.60
N LYS A 23 -17.37 -20.54 -5.79
CA LYS A 23 -16.35 -19.58 -6.17
C LYS A 23 -16.44 -18.54 -5.05
N SER A 24 -15.62 -18.69 -4.03
CA SER A 24 -15.60 -17.73 -2.94
C SER A 24 -15.08 -16.47 -3.62
N ASN A 25 -16.01 -15.60 -4.00
CA ASN A 25 -15.65 -14.40 -4.72
C ASN A 25 -15.09 -13.47 -3.67
N MET A 26 -13.80 -13.66 -3.37
CA MET A 26 -13.04 -12.89 -2.41
C MET A 26 -13.27 -11.42 -2.74
N MET A 27 -13.83 -10.69 -1.77
CA MET A 27 -14.14 -9.28 -1.96
C MET A 27 -12.85 -8.49 -1.81
N ARG A 28 -12.56 -7.59 -2.75
CA ARG A 28 -11.34 -6.77 -2.69
C ARG A 28 -11.63 -5.31 -2.39
N ILE A 29 -10.91 -4.77 -1.41
CA ILE A 29 -10.82 -3.33 -1.14
C ILE A 29 -9.46 -2.86 -1.66
N GLY A 30 -9.48 -2.04 -2.71
CA GLY A 30 -8.29 -1.34 -3.21
C GLY A 30 -8.12 0.00 -2.49
N ILE A 31 -6.92 0.33 -2.06
CA ILE A 31 -6.55 1.62 -1.47
C ILE A 31 -5.44 2.21 -2.32
N VAL A 32 -5.65 3.38 -2.92
CA VAL A 32 -4.62 4.09 -3.70
C VAL A 32 -4.00 5.17 -2.84
N GLY A 33 -2.73 4.97 -2.47
CA GLY A 33 -1.95 5.85 -1.60
C GLY A 33 -1.80 5.27 -0.19
N GLY A 34 -0.57 4.92 0.18
CA GLY A 34 -0.09 4.51 1.50
C GLY A 34 0.38 5.66 2.37
N GLY A 35 -0.22 6.85 2.21
CA GLY A 35 -0.04 7.98 3.13
C GLY A 35 -0.86 7.81 4.42
N GLN A 36 -0.89 8.85 5.26
CA GLN A 36 -1.57 8.83 6.57
C GLN A 36 -3.01 8.30 6.49
N ALA A 37 -3.80 8.78 5.53
CA ALA A 37 -5.19 8.34 5.38
C ALA A 37 -5.31 6.88 4.94
N GLY A 38 -4.51 6.45 3.96
CA GLY A 38 -4.57 5.10 3.42
C GLY A 38 -4.07 4.04 4.40
N ILE A 39 -2.95 4.29 5.08
CA ILE A 39 -2.43 3.39 6.11
C ILE A 39 -3.39 3.30 7.29
N ASN A 40 -3.95 4.42 7.76
CA ASN A 40 -4.95 4.38 8.83
C ASN A 40 -6.20 3.61 8.40
N CYS A 41 -6.69 3.78 7.18
CA CYS A 41 -7.81 3.00 6.65
C CYS A 41 -7.47 1.50 6.65
N ALA A 42 -6.33 1.14 6.07
CA ALA A 42 -5.83 -0.22 5.99
C ALA A 42 -5.69 -0.89 7.38
N GLN A 43 -5.12 -0.18 8.35
CA GLN A 43 -4.97 -0.65 9.73
C GLN A 43 -6.31 -0.83 10.44
N ASN A 44 -7.26 0.09 10.25
CA ASN A 44 -8.60 -0.04 10.85
C ASN A 44 -9.38 -1.22 10.24
N LEU A 45 -9.25 -1.43 8.93
CA LEU A 45 -9.80 -2.61 8.26
C LEU A 45 -9.16 -3.89 8.82
N ALA A 46 -7.84 -3.96 8.94
CA ALA A 46 -7.13 -5.12 9.48
C ALA A 46 -7.51 -5.46 10.93
N LYS A 47 -7.90 -4.46 11.74
CA LYS A 47 -8.40 -4.66 13.11
C LYS A 47 -9.84 -5.18 13.18
N THR A 48 -10.62 -4.91 12.14
CA THR A 48 -12.08 -5.18 12.13
C THR A 48 -12.41 -6.45 11.37
N LEU A 49 -11.66 -6.72 10.30
CA LEU A 49 -11.85 -7.87 9.43
C LEU A 49 -11.15 -9.10 9.99
N THR A 50 -11.75 -10.25 9.75
CA THR A 50 -11.25 -11.58 10.10
C THR A 50 -11.08 -12.41 8.82
N GLU A 51 -10.33 -13.50 8.90
CA GLU A 51 -10.18 -14.42 7.75
C GLU A 51 -11.53 -14.99 7.27
N ALA A 52 -12.51 -15.12 8.17
CA ALA A 52 -13.85 -15.60 7.86
C ALA A 52 -14.65 -14.65 6.95
N ASP A 53 -14.28 -13.36 6.91
CA ASP A 53 -14.94 -12.37 6.04
C ASP A 53 -14.55 -12.54 4.57
N ASN A 54 -13.47 -13.26 4.27
CA ASN A 54 -12.97 -13.49 2.91
C ASN A 54 -12.78 -12.18 2.11
N ILE A 55 -12.22 -11.16 2.78
CA ILE A 55 -11.93 -9.84 2.21
C ILE A 55 -10.42 -9.66 2.07
N GLU A 56 -9.97 -9.27 0.87
CA GLU A 56 -8.60 -8.86 0.60
C GLU A 56 -8.50 -7.33 0.62
N VAL A 57 -7.53 -6.80 1.37
CA VAL A 57 -7.18 -5.37 1.36
C VAL A 57 -5.83 -5.20 0.66
N VAL A 58 -5.81 -4.40 -0.41
CA VAL A 58 -4.59 -4.12 -1.19
C VAL A 58 -4.34 -2.62 -1.20
N VAL A 59 -3.16 -2.20 -0.76
CA VAL A 59 -2.72 -0.81 -0.80
C VAL A 59 -1.70 -0.66 -1.92
N LEU A 60 -1.99 0.19 -2.90
CA LEU A 60 -1.03 0.61 -3.92
C LEU A 60 -0.28 1.84 -3.41
N GLU A 61 1.03 1.74 -3.21
CA GLU A 61 1.86 2.85 -2.76
C GLU A 61 3.14 2.93 -3.60
N LYS A 62 3.49 4.15 -4.02
CA LYS A 62 4.66 4.39 -4.87
C LYS A 62 5.96 4.30 -4.09
N SER A 63 5.98 4.61 -2.79
CA SER A 63 7.18 4.51 -1.97
C SER A 63 7.26 3.17 -1.26
N ALA A 64 8.44 2.55 -1.24
CA ALA A 64 8.67 1.34 -0.45
C ALA A 64 8.53 1.59 1.07
N HIS A 65 8.42 2.85 1.51
CA HIS A 65 8.41 3.23 2.92
C HIS A 65 7.33 4.27 3.20
N PHE A 66 6.79 4.26 4.42
CA PHE A 66 5.96 5.35 4.87
C PHE A 66 6.79 6.64 4.98
N TYR A 67 6.25 7.76 4.49
CA TYR A 67 6.88 9.08 4.63
C TYR A 67 6.01 10.00 5.49
N HIS A 68 6.46 10.27 6.71
CA HIS A 68 5.76 11.15 7.65
C HIS A 68 5.81 12.62 7.23
N THR A 69 4.95 13.00 6.28
CA THR A 69 4.88 14.34 5.67
C THR A 69 4.78 15.47 6.73
N LEU A 70 4.02 15.26 7.81
CA LEU A 70 3.85 16.27 8.87
C LEU A 70 5.16 16.56 9.62
N GLY A 71 6.07 15.59 9.65
CA GLY A 71 7.38 15.71 10.26
C GLY A 71 8.44 16.37 9.36
N ALA A 72 8.14 16.58 8.08
CA ALA A 72 9.12 17.07 7.11
C ALA A 72 9.67 18.46 7.46
N ALA A 73 8.80 19.37 7.92
CA ALA A 73 9.22 20.70 8.36
C ALA A 73 10.21 20.62 9.54
N ARG A 74 9.97 19.72 10.49
CA ARG A 74 10.89 19.49 11.61
C ARG A 74 12.21 18.87 11.14
N ALA A 75 12.15 17.90 10.22
CA ALA A 75 13.34 17.26 9.66
C ALA A 75 14.25 18.24 8.88
N CYS A 76 13.69 19.35 8.36
CA CYS A 76 14.47 20.41 7.71
C CYS A 76 15.34 21.21 8.68
N VAL A 77 15.13 21.10 10.00
CA VAL A 77 15.89 21.87 11.01
C VAL A 77 16.51 20.98 12.09
N ASP A 78 16.19 19.69 12.08
CA ASP A 78 16.59 18.72 13.11
C ASP A 78 17.02 17.41 12.44
N ALA A 79 18.33 17.21 12.35
CA ALA A 79 18.93 16.04 11.69
C ALA A 79 18.50 14.71 12.31
N ASP A 80 18.35 14.70 13.64
CA ASP A 80 18.01 13.49 14.39
C ASP A 80 16.55 13.08 14.22
N TYR A 81 15.69 13.99 13.76
CA TYR A 81 14.27 13.73 13.54
C TYR A 81 13.98 12.93 12.27
N ALA A 82 14.84 13.02 11.23
CA ALA A 82 14.62 12.38 9.93
C ALA A 82 14.42 10.85 10.02
N LYS A 83 15.06 10.20 10.99
CA LYS A 83 14.92 8.74 11.23
C LYS A 83 13.52 8.32 11.66
N ASN A 84 12.73 9.24 12.24
CA ASN A 84 11.37 8.97 12.70
C ASN A 84 10.32 9.02 11.56
N MET A 85 10.76 9.32 10.33
CA MET A 85 9.85 9.51 9.21
C MET A 85 9.35 8.21 8.56
N PHE A 86 9.96 7.06 8.89
CA PHE A 86 9.76 5.80 8.19
C PHE A 86 9.31 4.68 9.14
N THR A 87 8.24 3.95 8.78
CA THR A 87 7.74 2.78 9.54
C THR A 87 7.23 1.69 8.60
N SER A 88 7.19 0.43 9.07
CA SER A 88 6.63 -0.71 8.35
C SER A 88 5.31 -1.16 9.00
N SER A 89 4.34 -1.61 8.20
CA SER A 89 3.04 -2.10 8.67
C SER A 89 2.87 -3.60 8.41
N GLY A 90 2.42 -4.35 9.41
CA GLY A 90 2.01 -5.74 9.28
C GLY A 90 0.53 -5.90 8.90
N PHE A 91 0.21 -7.04 8.26
CA PHE A 91 -1.12 -7.56 7.88
C PHE A 91 -1.82 -7.05 6.61
N VAL A 92 -1.37 -5.98 5.96
CA VAL A 92 -1.99 -5.51 4.71
C VAL A 92 -1.07 -5.76 3.53
N ARG A 93 -1.62 -6.25 2.40
CA ARG A 93 -0.84 -6.40 1.16
C ARG A 93 -0.51 -5.01 0.63
N MET A 94 0.73 -4.60 0.85
CA MET A 94 1.32 -3.41 0.25
C MET A 94 1.88 -3.80 -1.12
N GLU A 95 1.34 -3.18 -2.16
CA GLU A 95 1.81 -3.30 -3.52
C GLU A 95 2.65 -2.05 -3.84
N HIS A 96 3.95 -2.26 -4.06
CA HIS A 96 4.87 -1.19 -4.44
C HIS A 96 4.62 -0.84 -5.92
N ALA A 97 3.83 0.21 -6.16
CA ALA A 97 3.33 0.52 -7.48
C ALA A 97 2.84 1.96 -7.63
N VAL A 98 2.91 2.47 -8.86
CA VAL A 98 2.29 3.75 -9.24
C VAL A 98 0.96 3.49 -9.94
N ALA A 99 -0.16 3.90 -9.33
CA ALA A 99 -1.46 3.91 -10.00
C ALA A 99 -1.48 4.95 -11.13
N THR A 100 -1.98 4.57 -12.31
CA THR A 100 -1.99 5.40 -13.52
C THR A 100 -3.37 5.64 -14.09
N GLY A 101 -4.37 4.88 -13.68
CA GLY A 101 -5.75 5.09 -14.14
C GLY A 101 -6.77 4.33 -13.31
N ILE A 102 -8.00 4.83 -13.31
CA ILE A 102 -9.14 4.21 -12.63
C ILE A 102 -10.28 4.10 -13.63
N SER A 103 -10.89 2.92 -13.73
CA SER A 103 -12.10 2.65 -14.50
C SER A 103 -13.19 2.22 -13.54
N ALA A 104 -14.10 3.13 -13.21
CA ALA A 104 -15.19 2.88 -12.26
C ALA A 104 -16.21 1.86 -12.80
N ASP A 105 -16.48 1.92 -14.10
CA ASP A 105 -17.32 1.01 -14.86
C ASP A 105 -16.81 -0.44 -14.81
N LYS A 106 -15.49 -0.62 -14.94
CA LYS A 106 -14.84 -1.94 -14.87
C LYS A 106 -14.37 -2.32 -13.47
N LYS A 107 -14.56 -1.43 -12.49
CA LYS A 107 -14.03 -1.52 -11.13
C LYS A 107 -12.56 -1.94 -11.09
N GLU A 108 -11.74 -1.21 -11.84
CA GLU A 108 -10.34 -1.53 -12.07
C GLU A 108 -9.42 -0.33 -11.81
N VAL A 109 -8.28 -0.58 -11.18
CA VAL A 109 -7.15 0.36 -11.12
C VAL A 109 -6.03 -0.16 -12.01
N SER A 110 -5.58 0.64 -12.96
CA SER A 110 -4.34 0.39 -13.72
C SER A 110 -3.16 0.93 -12.94
N PHE A 111 -2.08 0.15 -12.84
CA PHE A 111 -0.87 0.54 -12.13
C PHE A 111 0.39 0.00 -12.80
N HIS A 112 1.54 0.59 -12.49
CA HIS A 112 2.85 0.05 -12.86
C HIS A 112 3.56 -0.42 -11.59
N PRO A 113 3.90 -1.72 -11.49
CA PRO A 113 4.71 -2.23 -10.40
C PRO A 113 6.08 -1.55 -10.35
N ILE A 114 6.63 -1.43 -9.15
CA ILE A 114 7.99 -0.95 -8.90
C ILE A 114 8.76 -2.11 -8.27
N SER A 115 9.88 -2.48 -8.90
CA SER A 115 10.74 -3.55 -8.41
C SER A 115 11.49 -3.14 -7.14
N ALA A 116 12.16 -4.11 -6.50
CA ALA A 116 12.92 -3.88 -5.28
C ALA A 116 14.11 -2.91 -5.45
N ASP A 117 14.55 -2.65 -6.69
CA ASP A 117 15.56 -1.65 -7.05
C ASP A 117 14.93 -0.30 -7.47
N ASP A 118 13.71 -0.01 -7.01
CA ASP A 118 12.94 1.22 -7.26
C ASP A 118 12.67 1.54 -8.74
N LYS A 119 12.78 0.54 -9.64
CA LYS A 119 12.51 0.73 -11.07
C LYS A 119 11.05 0.47 -11.38
N LYS A 120 10.40 1.48 -11.97
CA LYS A 120 9.04 1.35 -12.49
C LYS A 120 9.02 0.44 -13.72
N SER A 121 8.16 -0.57 -13.68
CA SER A 121 7.90 -1.46 -14.81
C SER A 121 7.29 -0.69 -15.99
N GLY A 122 7.73 -0.97 -17.21
CA GLY A 122 7.10 -0.46 -18.43
C GLY A 122 5.74 -1.10 -18.74
N LYS A 123 5.42 -2.23 -18.08
CA LYS A 123 4.17 -2.96 -18.27
C LYS A 123 3.15 -2.57 -17.19
N ALA A 124 1.99 -2.11 -17.64
CA ALA A 124 0.86 -1.85 -16.75
C ALA A 124 0.19 -3.16 -16.33
N GLU A 125 -0.22 -3.22 -15.07
CA GLU A 125 -1.04 -4.25 -14.45
C GLU A 125 -2.36 -3.66 -13.98
N LYS A 126 -3.28 -4.54 -13.57
CA LYS A 126 -4.67 -4.20 -13.27
C LYS A 126 -5.10 -4.84 -11.96
N LEU A 127 -5.65 -4.02 -11.07
CA LEU A 127 -6.26 -4.44 -9.81
C LEU A 127 -7.77 -4.29 -9.91
N GLN A 128 -8.47 -5.42 -9.93
CA GLN A 128 -9.93 -5.47 -9.84
C GLN A 128 -10.38 -5.27 -8.39
N PHE A 129 -11.40 -4.44 -8.15
CA PHE A 129 -11.89 -4.11 -6.81
C PHE A 129 -13.41 -4.21 -6.69
N ASN A 130 -13.89 -4.38 -5.46
CA ASN A 130 -15.29 -4.18 -5.09
C ASN A 130 -15.52 -2.79 -4.50
N TYR A 131 -14.56 -2.33 -3.70
CA TYR A 131 -14.51 -0.99 -3.12
C TYR A 131 -13.15 -0.36 -3.39
N LEU A 132 -13.14 0.96 -3.63
CA LEU A 132 -11.94 1.74 -3.88
C LEU A 132 -11.86 2.92 -2.92
N VAL A 133 -10.74 3.04 -2.21
CA VAL A 133 -10.41 4.19 -1.38
C VAL A 133 -9.34 5.00 -2.08
N LEU A 134 -9.62 6.28 -2.35
CA LEU A 134 -8.65 7.21 -2.90
C LEU A 134 -8.00 8.01 -1.76
N ALA A 135 -6.79 7.63 -1.42
CA ALA A 135 -5.98 8.22 -0.35
C ALA A 135 -4.66 8.81 -0.90
N THR A 136 -4.72 9.40 -2.10
CA THR A 136 -3.56 9.88 -2.88
C THR A 136 -2.85 11.09 -2.27
N GLY A 137 -3.46 11.72 -1.25
CA GLY A 137 -2.93 12.91 -0.61
C GLY A 137 -2.93 14.14 -1.53
N SER A 138 -2.05 15.08 -1.20
CA SER A 138 -1.83 16.34 -1.92
C SER A 138 -0.43 16.41 -2.53
N THR A 139 -0.29 17.28 -3.53
CA THR A 139 1.02 17.62 -4.13
C THR A 139 1.62 18.81 -3.40
N TYR A 140 2.89 18.70 -3.00
CA TYR A 140 3.70 19.79 -2.45
C TYR A 140 5.10 19.72 -3.04
N THR A 141 5.85 20.81 -2.93
CA THR A 141 7.27 20.84 -3.31
C THR A 141 8.11 20.04 -2.31
N VAL A 142 9.20 19.46 -2.82
CA VAL A 142 10.24 18.84 -1.98
C VAL A 142 10.84 19.94 -1.08
N PRO A 143 11.05 19.68 0.23
CA PRO A 143 11.03 18.38 0.90
C PRO A 143 9.74 18.08 1.67
N ILE A 144 8.66 18.87 1.52
CA ILE A 144 7.40 18.57 2.22
C ILE A 144 6.76 17.29 1.67
N LYS A 145 6.84 17.07 0.36
CA LYS A 145 6.50 15.80 -0.30
C LYS A 145 7.68 15.30 -1.12
N GLN A 146 7.74 13.99 -1.29
CA GLN A 146 8.71 13.34 -2.17
C GLN A 146 8.52 13.81 -3.61
N ASP A 147 9.62 13.80 -4.37
CA ASP A 147 9.56 14.11 -5.79
C ASP A 147 8.57 13.14 -6.49
N PRO A 148 7.68 13.64 -7.37
CA PRO A 148 6.76 12.77 -8.11
C PRO A 148 7.48 11.79 -9.04
N GLU A 149 8.66 12.14 -9.55
CA GLU A 149 9.45 11.34 -10.48
C GLU A 149 10.53 10.49 -9.77
N ASP A 150 11.01 10.93 -8.59
CA ASP A 150 11.98 10.19 -7.76
C ASP A 150 11.58 10.15 -6.28
N TYR A 151 10.77 9.15 -5.95
CA TYR A 151 10.26 8.91 -4.60
C TYR A 151 11.13 7.93 -3.79
N THR A 152 12.38 7.72 -4.20
CA THR A 152 13.32 6.88 -3.46
C THR A 152 13.64 7.50 -2.10
N ARG A 153 13.96 6.64 -1.13
CA ARG A 153 14.36 7.09 0.21
C ARG A 153 15.61 7.97 0.13
N THR A 154 16.62 7.53 -0.61
CA THR A 154 17.91 8.21 -0.76
C THR A 154 17.74 9.62 -1.31
N THR A 155 16.97 9.79 -2.39
CA THR A 155 16.72 11.12 -2.97
C THR A 155 15.96 12.02 -1.99
N THR A 156 14.98 11.46 -1.27
CA THR A 156 14.22 12.20 -0.26
C THR A 156 15.10 12.67 0.90
N GLU A 157 15.96 11.79 1.45
CA GLU A 157 16.89 12.12 2.53
C GLU A 157 17.95 13.15 2.08
N ALA A 158 18.48 13.00 0.85
CA ALA A 158 19.41 13.96 0.27
C ALA A 158 18.79 15.36 0.15
N LYS A 159 17.52 15.44 -0.26
CA LYS A 159 16.84 16.75 -0.40
C LYS A 159 16.50 17.38 0.96
N LEU A 160 16.15 16.59 1.96
CA LEU A 160 16.02 17.08 3.35
C LEU A 160 17.36 17.65 3.86
N GLN A 161 18.46 16.94 3.61
CA GLN A 161 19.80 17.38 3.98
C GLN A 161 20.22 18.67 3.27
N GLU A 162 19.94 18.78 1.97
CA GLU A 162 20.19 19.99 1.18
C GLU A 162 19.45 21.20 1.78
N VAL A 163 18.14 21.08 2.00
CA VAL A 163 17.31 22.16 2.55
C VAL A 163 17.78 22.55 3.94
N ARG A 164 18.16 21.59 4.79
CA ARG A 164 18.73 21.88 6.11
C ARG A 164 20.03 22.69 5.99
N SER A 165 20.92 22.31 5.07
CA SER A 165 22.18 23.03 4.87
C SER A 165 21.96 24.46 4.40
N GLU A 166 20.96 24.70 3.56
CA GLU A 166 20.60 26.05 3.11
C GLU A 166 19.98 26.88 4.25
N ILE A 167 19.17 26.27 5.12
CA ILE A 167 18.66 26.91 6.34
C ILE A 167 19.81 27.28 7.28
N GLU A 168 20.76 26.38 7.52
CA GLU A 168 21.93 26.60 8.40
C GLU A 168 22.81 27.76 7.93
N LYS A 169 22.95 27.96 6.61
CA LYS A 169 23.74 29.06 6.03
C LYS A 169 22.97 30.37 5.92
N ALA A 170 21.64 30.34 6.00
CA ALA A 170 20.81 31.51 5.76
C ALA A 170 20.91 32.52 6.92
N GLY A 171 21.36 33.74 6.62
CA GLY A 171 21.30 34.84 7.59
C GLY A 171 19.90 35.41 7.80
N LYS A 172 18.96 35.15 6.87
CA LYS A 172 17.56 35.58 6.93
C LYS A 172 16.68 34.54 6.23
N ILE A 173 15.52 34.24 6.80
CA ILE A 173 14.54 33.30 6.25
C ILE A 173 13.19 34.00 6.15
N LEU A 174 12.52 33.86 5.00
CA LEU A 174 11.14 34.30 4.79
C LEU A 174 10.22 33.08 4.83
N ILE A 175 9.21 33.12 5.69
CA ILE A 175 8.14 32.12 5.73
C ILE A 175 6.91 32.68 5.01
N GLY A 176 6.60 32.12 3.85
CA GLY A 176 5.43 32.47 3.05
C GLY A 176 4.15 31.81 3.58
N GLY A 177 3.58 32.37 4.66
CA GLY A 177 2.27 31.96 5.21
C GLY A 177 2.34 31.44 6.64
N GLY A 178 1.60 32.07 7.56
CA GLY A 178 1.56 31.71 8.99
C GLY A 178 0.45 30.72 9.36
N GLY A 179 0.15 29.77 8.47
CA GLY A 179 -0.78 28.67 8.75
C GLY A 179 -0.10 27.50 9.47
N ALA A 180 -0.83 26.42 9.71
CA ALA A 180 -0.34 25.25 10.46
C ALA A 180 0.92 24.57 9.88
N VAL A 181 1.23 24.78 8.59
CA VAL A 181 2.47 24.26 7.97
C VAL A 181 3.64 25.23 8.13
N GLY A 182 3.38 26.54 8.26
CA GLY A 182 4.41 27.56 8.39
C GLY A 182 4.77 27.92 9.85
N LEU A 183 3.88 27.61 10.80
CA LEU A 183 4.11 27.67 12.24
C LEU A 183 4.75 26.36 12.74
#